data_AF-A0AAE0M8M8-F1
#
_entry.id   AF-A0AAE0M8M8-F1
#
_cell.length_a   1.000
_cell.length_b   1.000
_cell.length_c   1.000
_cell.angle_alpha   90.00
_cell.angle_beta   90.00
_cell.angle_gamma   90.00
#
_symmetry.space_group_name_H-M   'P 1'
#
loop_
_entity.id
_entity.type
_entity.pdbx_description
1 polymer ?
#
loop_
_entity_poly.entity_id
_entity_poly.type
_entity_poly.pdbx_seq_one_letter_code
_entity_poly.pdbx_strand_id
1 'polypeptide(L)'
;MKTLSIIPAAAATIALFAGSSAAFWGQLNLVGRCPGEGCFTYLTLRDYNTGSTYDCGIVNPGYCNSPGKCTNTCTETSPGGYNFNVQYWQTSDGCENVDFLGALDAHHGWCCGGVPCDIGA
;
A
#
# COMPACT_ATOMS: atom_id res chain seq x y z
N MET A 1 -38.27 -34.04 -26.57
CA MET A 1 -36.90 -34.05 -25.99
C MET A 1 -36.51 -32.59 -25.80
N LYS A 2 -36.25 -32.18 -24.55
CA LYS A 2 -36.19 -30.77 -24.12
C LYS A 2 -34.73 -30.48 -23.74
N THR A 3 -34.00 -29.76 -24.58
CA THR A 3 -32.58 -29.46 -24.36
C THR A 3 -32.45 -28.27 -23.41
N LEU A 4 -31.88 -28.52 -22.23
CA LEU A 4 -31.60 -27.50 -21.21
C LEU A 4 -30.49 -26.56 -21.69
N SER A 5 -30.76 -25.27 -21.57
CA SER A 5 -29.81 -24.16 -21.76
C SER A 5 -28.79 -24.15 -20.63
N ILE A 6 -27.49 -24.18 -20.96
CA ILE A 6 -26.38 -24.07 -20.01
C ILE A 6 -26.02 -22.58 -19.91
N ILE A 7 -26.33 -21.96 -18.77
CA ILE A 7 -25.83 -20.63 -18.40
C ILE A 7 -24.44 -20.86 -17.78
N PRO A 8 -23.33 -20.31 -18.32
CA PRO A 8 -22.07 -20.35 -17.61
C PRO A 8 -22.16 -19.45 -16.38
N ALA A 9 -21.92 -20.06 -15.22
CA ALA A 9 -21.91 -19.42 -13.92
C ALA A 9 -20.86 -18.31 -13.89
N ALA A 10 -21.27 -17.15 -13.36
CA ALA A 10 -20.39 -16.06 -13.00
C ALA A 10 -19.30 -16.57 -12.04
N ALA A 11 -18.04 -16.30 -12.37
CA ALA A 11 -16.91 -16.49 -11.47
C ALA A 11 -17.06 -15.51 -10.29
N ALA A 12 -17.64 -15.98 -9.19
CA ALA A 12 -17.55 -15.29 -7.91
C ALA A 12 -16.13 -15.45 -7.39
N THR A 13 -15.30 -14.42 -7.59
CA THR A 13 -14.01 -14.30 -6.91
C THR A 13 -14.28 -14.20 -5.41
N ILE A 14 -14.15 -15.32 -4.71
CA ILE A 14 -14.20 -15.37 -3.25
C ILE A 14 -12.93 -14.68 -2.77
N ALA A 15 -13.04 -13.43 -2.34
CA ALA A 15 -12.01 -12.75 -1.56
C ALA A 15 -11.92 -13.43 -0.19
N LEU A 16 -11.13 -14.50 -0.13
CA LEU A 16 -10.88 -15.28 1.07
C LEU A 16 -9.83 -14.55 1.93
N PHE A 17 -10.22 -13.46 2.58
CA PHE A 17 -9.40 -12.84 3.63
C PHE A 17 -10.04 -13.11 4.99
N ALA A 18 -9.83 -14.33 5.49
CA ALA A 18 -10.14 -14.67 6.87
C ALA A 18 -9.06 -15.60 7.43
N GLY A 19 -8.27 -15.08 8.39
CA GLY A 19 -7.64 -15.90 9.40
C GLY A 19 -6.17 -16.27 9.19
N SER A 20 -5.31 -15.30 8.96
CA SER A 20 -3.87 -15.32 9.31
C SER A 20 -3.42 -13.87 9.30
N SER A 21 -2.63 -13.44 10.29
CA SER A 21 -1.89 -12.17 10.25
C SER A 21 -1.03 -12.16 8.97
N ALA A 22 -1.58 -11.64 7.86
CA ALA A 22 -0.87 -11.63 6.60
C ALA A 22 0.06 -10.43 6.65
N ALA A 23 1.24 -10.65 7.23
CA ALA A 23 2.33 -9.69 7.22
C ALA A 23 2.45 -9.11 5.80
N PHE A 24 2.34 -7.79 5.67
CA PHE A 24 2.50 -7.10 4.40
C PHE A 24 3.90 -7.42 3.90
N TRP A 25 3.98 -8.01 2.71
CA TRP A 25 5.23 -8.21 2.02
C TRP A 25 5.12 -7.53 0.67
N GLY A 26 5.93 -6.50 0.46
CA GLY A 26 5.68 -5.64 -0.67
C GLY A 26 6.76 -4.60 -0.89
N GLN A 27 6.46 -3.69 -1.80
CA GLN A 27 7.34 -2.59 -2.16
C GLN A 27 6.79 -1.27 -1.66
N LEU A 28 7.67 -0.50 -1.04
CA LEU A 28 7.50 0.91 -0.79
C LEU A 28 8.20 1.70 -1.89
N ASN A 29 7.51 2.70 -2.43
CA ASN A 29 8.09 3.61 -3.40
C ASN A 29 7.65 5.05 -3.19
N LEU A 30 8.54 6.00 -3.50
CA LEU A 30 8.24 7.41 -3.55
C LEU A 30 8.29 7.89 -5.00
N VAL A 31 7.17 8.37 -5.51
CA VAL A 31 7.05 8.80 -6.91
C VAL A 31 6.82 10.30 -6.98
N GLY A 32 7.61 11.00 -7.80
CA GLY A 32 7.34 12.40 -8.12
C GLY A 32 6.15 12.51 -9.07
N ARG A 33 5.12 13.27 -8.70
CA ARG A 33 4.01 13.62 -9.59
C ARG A 33 3.84 15.12 -9.64
N CYS A 34 3.61 15.66 -10.83
CA CYS A 34 3.47 17.10 -11.03
C CYS A 34 2.03 17.48 -11.46
N PRO A 35 1.04 17.40 -10.56
CA PRO A 35 -0.31 17.84 -10.87
C PRO A 35 -0.35 19.37 -10.99
N GLY A 36 -0.28 19.89 -12.22
CA GLY A 36 -0.56 21.28 -12.57
C GLY A 36 0.39 22.31 -11.98
N GLU A 37 0.23 22.65 -10.70
CA GLU A 37 0.86 23.79 -10.01
C GLU A 37 2.08 23.42 -9.14
N GLY A 38 2.58 22.20 -9.23
CA GLY A 38 3.77 21.80 -8.49
C GLY A 38 4.10 20.33 -8.64
N CYS A 39 5.33 19.97 -8.30
CA CYS A 39 5.77 18.59 -8.20
C CYS A 39 5.80 18.17 -6.72
N PHE A 40 5.09 17.10 -6.41
CA PHE A 40 5.01 16.52 -5.08
C PHE A 40 5.50 15.09 -5.10
N THR A 41 6.05 14.65 -3.97
CA THR A 41 6.43 13.25 -3.77
C THR A 41 5.24 12.50 -3.20
N TYR A 42 4.85 11.40 -3.85
CA TYR A 42 3.75 10.54 -3.43
C TYR A 42 4.29 9.23 -2.87
N LEU A 43 3.74 8.78 -1.75
CA LEU A 43 3.98 7.45 -1.22
C LEU A 43 3.07 6.45 -1.94
N THR A 44 3.66 5.36 -2.43
CA THR A 44 2.94 4.25 -3.04
C THR A 44 3.40 2.94 -2.45
N LEU A 45 2.47 2.00 -2.27
CA LEU A 45 2.74 0.66 -1.76
C LEU A 45 2.25 -0.39 -2.77
N ARG A 46 2.96 -1.51 -2.86
CA ARG A 46 2.51 -2.68 -3.62
C ARG A 46 2.66 -3.92 -2.77
N ASP A 47 1.56 -4.61 -2.51
CA ASP A 47 1.56 -5.90 -1.82
C ASP A 47 1.82 -7.02 -2.84
N TYR A 48 2.88 -7.79 -2.62
CA TYR A 48 3.26 -8.90 -3.48
C TYR A 48 2.42 -10.15 -3.24
N ASN A 49 1.82 -10.30 -2.07
CA ASN A 49 0.97 -11.45 -1.75
C ASN A 49 -0.34 -11.42 -2.52
N THR A 50 -0.96 -10.23 -2.59
CA THR A 50 -2.27 -10.02 -3.23
C THR A 50 -2.15 -9.46 -4.63
N GLY A 51 -1.02 -8.82 -4.97
CA GLY A 51 -0.85 -8.03 -6.18
C GLY A 51 -1.50 -6.65 -6.10
N SER A 52 -2.06 -6.27 -4.94
CA SER A 52 -2.71 -4.98 -4.75
C SER A 52 -1.72 -3.82 -4.75
N THR A 53 -2.17 -2.68 -5.26
CA THR A 53 -1.41 -1.43 -5.31
C THR A 53 -2.16 -0.32 -4.60
N TYR A 54 -1.44 0.51 -3.86
CA TYR A 54 -2.03 1.56 -3.02
C TYR A 54 -1.34 2.90 -3.26
N ASP A 55 -2.16 3.95 -3.35
CA ASP A 55 -1.72 5.35 -3.39
C ASP A 55 -1.99 5.99 -2.04
N CYS A 56 -0.92 6.37 -1.33
CA CYS A 56 -1.00 6.94 0.01
C CYS A 56 -0.91 8.47 0.01
N GLY A 57 -0.95 9.12 -1.15
CA GLY A 57 -0.93 10.57 -1.22
C GLY A 57 0.46 11.18 -0.97
N ILE A 58 0.46 12.49 -0.74
CA ILE A 58 1.67 13.31 -0.74
C ILE A 58 2.43 13.12 0.57
N VAL A 59 3.71 12.79 0.46
CA VAL A 59 4.67 12.81 1.56
C VAL A 59 5.81 13.77 1.22
N ASN A 60 6.33 14.46 2.23
CA ASN A 60 7.57 15.21 2.06
C ASN A 60 8.62 14.63 3.00
N PRO A 61 9.57 13.82 2.51
CA PRO A 61 10.57 13.17 3.36
C PRO A 61 11.36 14.15 4.24
N GLY A 62 11.55 15.40 3.77
CA GLY A 62 12.20 16.45 4.55
C GLY A 62 11.40 16.94 5.77
N TYR A 63 10.07 16.75 5.78
CA TYR A 63 9.19 17.06 6.92
C TYR A 63 8.66 15.82 7.64
N CYS A 64 8.49 14.71 6.92
CA CYS A 64 8.11 13.41 7.43
C CYS A 64 9.36 12.70 7.98
N ASN A 65 10.03 13.30 8.96
CA ASN A 65 11.22 12.74 9.59
C ASN A 65 10.88 12.24 10.99
N SER A 66 11.71 11.39 11.62
CA SER A 66 11.51 11.09 13.04
C SER A 66 11.89 12.32 13.89
N PRO A 67 11.02 12.85 14.79
CA PRO A 67 9.75 12.30 15.30
C PRO A 67 8.45 12.76 14.58
N GLY A 68 8.53 13.66 13.60
CA GLY A 68 7.43 14.14 12.77
C GLY A 68 6.91 13.12 11.74
N LYS A 69 6.32 12.01 12.20
CA LYS A 69 5.65 11.04 11.32
C LYS A 69 4.47 11.68 10.56
N CYS A 70 4.32 11.35 9.28
CA CYS A 70 3.20 11.78 8.45
C CYS A 70 2.14 10.68 8.37
N THR A 71 0.95 10.95 8.90
CA THR A 71 -0.20 10.06 8.74
C THR A 71 -0.87 10.30 7.40
N ASN A 72 -1.05 9.23 6.63
CA ASN A 72 -1.58 9.27 5.28
C ASN A 72 -2.64 8.19 5.06
N THR A 73 -3.63 8.47 4.22
CA THR A 73 -4.62 7.48 3.80
C THR A 73 -4.19 6.85 2.49
N CYS A 74 -3.96 5.54 2.50
CA CYS A 74 -3.72 4.70 1.36
C CYS A 74 -5.04 4.24 0.75
N THR A 75 -5.22 4.55 -0.53
CA THR A 75 -6.37 4.11 -1.34
C THR A 75 -5.90 3.03 -2.30
N GLU A 76 -6.57 1.87 -2.28
CA GLU A 76 -6.30 0.82 -3.25
C GLU A 76 -6.65 1.29 -4.66
N THR A 77 -5.68 1.14 -5.56
CA THR A 77 -5.79 1.47 -6.99
C THR A 77 -6.06 0.22 -7.83
N SER A 78 -5.83 -0.97 -7.27
CA SER A 78 -6.31 -2.25 -7.78
C SER A 78 -7.82 -2.44 -7.50
N PRO A 79 -8.49 -3.43 -8.13
CA PRO A 79 -9.95 -3.56 -8.11
C PRO A 79 -10.62 -3.83 -6.74
N GLY A 80 -9.87 -3.98 -5.65
CA GLY A 80 -10.40 -4.35 -4.33
C GLY A 80 -11.09 -3.21 -3.57
N GLY A 81 -10.76 -1.96 -3.84
CA GLY A 81 -11.38 -0.78 -3.21
C GLY A 81 -11.11 -0.62 -1.71
N TYR A 82 -10.02 -1.20 -1.20
CA TYR A 82 -9.64 -1.12 0.21
C TYR A 82 -8.90 0.18 0.55
N ASN A 83 -9.25 0.80 1.69
CA ASN A 83 -8.56 1.99 2.19
C ASN A 83 -8.05 1.75 3.60
N PHE A 84 -6.86 2.27 3.90
CA PHE A 84 -6.28 2.22 5.24
C PHE A 84 -5.38 3.41 5.51
N ASN A 85 -5.02 3.61 6.78
CA ASN A 85 -4.08 4.65 7.16
C ASN A 85 -2.70 4.07 7.44
N VAL A 86 -1.67 4.83 7.11
CA VAL A 86 -0.28 4.55 7.45
C VAL A 86 0.37 5.75 8.13
N GLN A 87 1.39 5.51 8.94
CA GLN A 87 2.37 6.55 9.31
C GLN A 87 3.66 6.32 8.55
N TYR A 88 4.10 7.33 7.81
CA TYR A 88 5.37 7.31 7.09
C TYR A 88 6.38 8.26 7.74
N TRP A 89 7.63 7.83 7.85
CA TRP A 89 8.74 8.72 8.17
C TRP A 89 10.07 8.21 7.62
N GLN A 90 10.99 9.15 7.40
CA GLN A 90 12.38 8.86 7.10
C GLN A 90 13.24 9.05 8.37
N THR A 91 14.14 8.12 8.67
CA THR A 91 15.16 8.31 9.72
C THR A 91 16.35 9.10 9.21
N SER A 92 17.17 9.63 10.12
CA SER A 92 18.39 10.37 9.76
C SER A 92 19.40 9.55 8.94
N ASP A 93 19.32 8.23 9.06
CA ASP A 93 20.18 7.29 8.33
C ASP A 93 19.64 6.97 6.92
N GLY A 94 18.58 7.66 6.49
CA GLY A 94 17.98 7.54 5.16
C GLY A 94 17.09 6.31 4.98
N CYS A 95 16.58 5.74 6.08
CA CYS A 95 15.67 4.60 6.03
C CYS A 95 14.22 5.06 5.99
N GLU A 96 13.45 4.46 5.10
CA GLU A 96 12.01 4.67 4.98
C GLU A 96 11.27 3.73 5.92
N ASN A 97 10.33 4.28 6.67
CA ASN A 97 9.56 3.55 7.66
C ASN A 97 8.07 3.75 7.39
N VAL A 98 7.29 2.69 7.50
CA VAL A 98 5.84 2.70 7.38
C VAL A 98 5.23 1.88 8.51
N ASP A 99 4.23 2.46 9.17
CA ASP A 99 3.43 1.81 10.20
C ASP A 99 1.97 1.72 9.71
N PHE A 100 1.44 0.51 9.60
CA PHE A 100 0.10 0.20 9.12
C PHE A 100 -0.90 0.31 10.27
N LEU A 101 -1.69 1.38 10.29
CA LEU A 101 -2.56 1.74 11.42
C LEU A 101 -3.82 0.85 11.48
N GLY A 102 -3.67 -0.35 12.04
CA GLY A 102 -4.76 -1.31 12.22
C GLY A 102 -5.24 -1.98 10.94
N ALA A 103 -4.46 -1.85 9.86
CA ALA A 103 -4.74 -2.44 8.56
C ALA A 103 -3.68 -3.48 8.20
N LEU A 104 -4.10 -4.50 7.44
CA LEU A 104 -3.27 -5.61 6.97
C LEU A 104 -2.57 -6.43 8.09
N ASP A 105 -2.83 -6.13 9.37
CA ASP A 105 -2.14 -6.72 10.54
C ASP A 105 -0.61 -6.68 10.45
N ALA A 106 -0.11 -5.73 9.65
CA ALA A 106 1.28 -5.67 9.23
C ALA A 106 2.15 -4.88 10.22
N HIS A 107 1.55 -4.11 11.14
CA HIS A 107 2.29 -3.28 12.10
C HIS A 107 3.33 -2.38 11.41
N HIS A 108 4.61 -2.77 11.33
CA HIS A 108 5.69 -1.88 10.94
C HIS A 108 6.64 -2.52 9.92
N GLY A 109 6.84 -1.84 8.80
CA GLY A 109 7.83 -2.18 7.77
C GLY A 109 8.83 -1.06 7.54
N TRP A 110 10.06 -1.42 7.18
CA TRP A 110 11.12 -0.46 6.90
C TRP A 110 12.10 -0.98 5.86
N CYS A 111 12.77 -0.04 5.20
CA CYS A 111 13.88 -0.33 4.28
C CYS A 111 14.92 0.79 4.35
N CYS A 112 16.15 0.51 3.91
CA CYS A 112 17.22 1.51 3.79
C CYS A 112 17.92 1.34 2.43
N GLY A 113 18.60 2.38 1.97
CA GLY A 113 19.36 2.36 0.71
C GLY A 113 18.66 3.04 -0.47
N GLY A 114 17.54 3.73 -0.21
CA GLY A 114 16.77 4.46 -1.22
C GLY A 114 15.55 3.68 -1.72
N VAL A 115 14.68 4.38 -2.45
CA VAL A 115 13.41 3.87 -2.97
C VAL A 115 13.45 3.75 -4.50
N PRO A 116 12.70 2.80 -5.11
CA PRO A 116 11.84 1.81 -4.47
C PRO A 116 12.62 0.76 -3.67
N CYS A 117 12.00 0.23 -2.63
CA CYS A 117 12.59 -0.79 -1.76
C CYS A 117 11.52 -1.76 -1.26
N ASP A 118 11.92 -2.98 -0.93
CA ASP A 118 11.00 -3.97 -0.39
C ASP A 118 10.92 -3.85 1.14
N ILE A 119 9.71 -3.96 1.67
CA ILE A 119 9.39 -3.93 3.10
C ILE A 119 8.60 -5.17 3.47
N GLY A 120 8.95 -5.75 4.61
CA GLY A 120 8.15 -6.75 5.31
C GLY A 120 7.64 -6.14 6.60
N ALA A 121 6.36 -6.35 6.91
CA ALA A 121 5.68 -5.80 8.07
C ALA A 121 4.71 -6.85 8.61
#